data_AF-A0A958B827-F1
#
_entry.id   AF-A0A958B827-F1
#
_cell.length_a   1.000
_cell.length_b   1.000
_cell.length_c   1.000
_cell.angle_alpha   90.00
_cell.angle_beta   90.00
_cell.angle_gamma   90.00
#
_symmetry.space_group_name_H-M   'P 1'
#
loop_
_entity.id
_entity.type
_entity.pdbx_description
1 polymer ?
#
loop_
_entity_poly.entity_id
_entity_poly.type
_entity_poly.pdbx_seq_one_letter_code
_entity_poly.pdbx_strand_id
1 'polypeptide(L)'
;MILSIIVAIGVVYVLRSQIKDGLRSLQYGVIGLVTFTAFVHLISGANDYILFLNGMGYMALLLVLYFVPLAELARYRPWLYGALIAYTVVTIVLYFEVHPWGLQVRSLDMLGWVTKGVEVILIGALLLDL
;
A
#
# COMPACT_ATOMS: atom_id res chain seq x y z
N MET A 1 7.56 28.38 8.27
CA MET A 1 8.53 27.87 9.26
C MET A 1 7.86 27.34 10.52
N ILE A 2 6.98 28.12 11.20
CA ILE A 2 6.26 27.66 12.41
C ILE A 2 5.30 26.49 12.10
N LEU A 3 4.57 26.55 11.00
CA LEU A 3 3.66 25.48 10.55
C LEU A 3 4.40 24.15 10.32
N SER A 4 5.60 24.20 9.74
CA SER A 4 6.45 23.04 9.45
C SER A 4 6.91 22.34 10.74
N ILE A 5 7.18 23.11 11.79
CA ILE A 5 7.63 22.61 13.10
C ILE A 5 6.46 21.95 13.85
N ILE A 6 5.26 22.55 13.82
CA ILE A 6 4.06 21.96 14.44
C ILE A 6 3.70 20.64 13.77
N VAL A 7 3.76 20.56 12.44
CA VAL A 7 3.54 19.32 11.69
C VAL A 7 4.59 18.27 12.05
N ALA A 8 5.87 18.64 12.11
CA ALA A 8 6.94 17.71 12.48
C ALA A 8 6.79 17.18 13.93
N ILE A 9 6.46 18.04 14.89
CA ILE A 9 6.23 17.64 16.29
C ILE A 9 4.99 16.73 16.40
N GLY A 10 3.93 17.07 15.65
CA GLY A 10 2.74 16.24 15.51
C GLY A 10 3.13 14.85 15.03
N VAL A 11 3.82 14.74 13.88
CA VAL A 11 4.29 13.48 13.31
C VAL A 11 5.15 12.68 14.30
N VAL A 12 6.09 13.31 15.01
CA VAL A 12 6.98 12.62 15.97
C VAL A 12 6.23 12.10 17.20
N TYR A 13 5.35 12.90 17.79
CA TYR A 13 4.53 12.50 18.94
C TYR A 13 3.64 11.28 18.63
N VAL A 14 3.22 11.24 17.38
CA VAL A 14 2.27 10.30 16.81
C VAL A 14 2.91 8.97 16.50
N LEU A 15 4.07 9.00 15.82
CA LEU A 15 4.92 7.84 15.63
C LEU A 15 5.29 7.23 16.99
N ARG A 16 5.56 8.08 18.01
CA ARG A 16 5.82 7.65 19.38
C ARG A 16 4.60 7.01 20.07
N SER A 17 3.38 7.45 19.78
CA SER A 17 2.16 6.87 20.35
C SER A 17 1.80 5.51 19.75
N GLN A 18 1.98 5.33 18.44
CA GLN A 18 1.74 4.05 17.74
C GLN A 18 2.72 2.96 18.22
N ILE A 19 3.94 3.33 18.61
CA ILE A 19 4.93 2.42 19.21
C ILE A 19 4.46 1.90 20.59
N LYS A 20 3.61 2.64 21.32
CA LYS A 20 3.13 2.22 22.64
C LYS A 20 1.99 1.20 22.59
N ASP A 21 1.14 1.24 21.56
CA ASP A 21 -0.01 0.34 21.43
C ASP A 21 0.31 -0.95 20.64
N GLY A 22 1.47 -0.99 19.96
CA GLY A 22 2.04 -2.20 19.35
C GLY A 22 1.23 -2.77 18.17
N LEU A 23 1.85 -2.80 16.99
CA LEU A 23 1.23 -3.45 15.82
C LEU A 23 1.19 -4.98 16.00
N ARG A 24 0.11 -5.60 15.52
CA ARG A 24 -0.01 -7.06 15.44
C ARG A 24 0.99 -7.61 14.41
N SER A 25 1.46 -8.84 14.57
CA SER A 25 2.35 -9.50 13.58
C SER A 25 1.79 -9.46 12.16
N LEU A 26 0.46 -9.60 12.02
CA LEU A 26 -0.22 -9.50 10.73
C LEU A 26 -0.11 -8.10 10.10
N GLN A 27 -0.16 -7.04 10.92
CA GLN A 27 -0.03 -5.65 10.45
C GLN A 27 1.38 -5.34 9.95
N TYR A 28 2.41 -5.88 10.59
CA TYR A 28 3.77 -5.82 10.02
C TYR A 28 3.86 -6.54 8.67
N GLY A 29 3.17 -7.69 8.54
CA GLY A 29 3.02 -8.39 7.27
C GLY A 29 2.36 -7.51 6.20
N VAL A 30 1.22 -6.89 6.51
CA VAL A 30 0.53 -5.94 5.60
C VAL A 30 1.45 -4.80 5.20
N ILE A 31 2.13 -4.15 6.16
CA ILE A 31 3.08 -3.06 5.88
C ILE A 31 4.16 -3.52 4.91
N GLY A 32 4.74 -4.71 5.14
CA GLY A 32 5.75 -5.29 4.26
C GLY A 32 5.24 -5.55 2.84
N LEU A 33 4.07 -6.19 2.72
CA LEU A 33 3.46 -6.51 1.42
C LEU A 33 3.11 -5.24 0.62
N VAL A 34 2.48 -4.24 1.26
CA VAL A 34 2.16 -2.96 0.61
C VAL A 34 3.43 -2.23 0.19
N THR A 35 4.43 -2.17 1.07
CA THR A 35 5.69 -1.48 0.77
C THR A 35 6.41 -2.14 -0.41
N PHE A 36 6.45 -3.47 -0.44
CA PHE A 36 7.01 -4.21 -1.57
C PHE A 36 6.27 -3.91 -2.88
N THR A 37 4.95 -4.02 -2.88
CA THR A 37 4.13 -3.73 -4.07
C THR A 37 4.34 -2.29 -4.54
N ALA A 38 4.30 -1.32 -3.63
CA ALA A 38 4.54 0.08 -3.94
C ALA A 38 5.92 0.31 -4.57
N PHE A 39 6.95 -0.31 -3.99
CA PHE A 39 8.32 -0.19 -4.47
C PHE A 39 8.49 -0.73 -5.89
N VAL A 40 7.90 -1.90 -6.19
CA VAL A 40 7.92 -2.45 -7.55
C VAL A 40 7.25 -1.50 -8.55
N HIS A 41 6.11 -0.92 -8.20
CA HIS A 41 5.39 0.02 -9.06
C HIS A 41 6.15 1.33 -9.26
N LEU A 42 6.76 1.88 -8.21
CA LEU A 42 7.57 3.12 -8.30
C LEU A 42 8.80 2.93 -9.19
N ILE A 43 9.52 1.82 -9.05
CA ILE A 43 10.71 1.54 -9.86
C ILE A 43 10.34 1.24 -11.31
N SER A 44 9.39 0.33 -11.52
CA SER A 44 8.95 -0.04 -12.86
C SER A 44 8.29 1.14 -13.58
N GLY A 45 7.68 2.04 -12.81
CA GLY A 45 7.03 3.26 -13.28
C GLY A 45 7.95 4.45 -13.49
N ALA A 46 9.28 4.32 -13.37
CA ALA A 46 10.19 5.46 -13.52
C ALA A 46 9.99 6.24 -14.84
N ASN A 47 9.55 5.57 -15.90
CA ASN A 47 9.18 6.17 -17.18
C ASN A 47 7.69 5.97 -17.56
N ASP A 48 6.89 5.43 -16.65
CA ASP A 48 5.45 5.22 -16.82
C ASP A 48 4.71 5.88 -15.65
N TYR A 49 4.15 7.05 -15.93
CA TYR A 49 3.46 7.87 -14.94
C TYR A 49 2.28 7.14 -14.27
N ILE A 50 1.58 6.26 -14.98
CA ILE A 50 0.42 5.54 -14.41
C ILE A 50 0.92 4.57 -13.36
N LEU A 51 1.98 3.82 -13.66
CA LEU A 51 2.56 2.85 -12.73
C LEU A 51 3.25 3.53 -11.54
N PHE A 52 3.91 4.68 -11.76
CA PHE A 52 4.49 5.47 -10.69
C PHE A 52 3.42 6.00 -9.72
N LEU A 53 2.34 6.59 -10.25
CA LEU A 53 1.21 7.05 -9.45
C LEU A 53 0.54 5.90 -8.69
N ASN A 54 0.58 4.69 -9.25
CA ASN A 54 0.08 3.51 -8.57
C ASN A 54 0.87 3.20 -7.30
N GLY A 55 2.21 3.17 -7.41
CA GLY A 55 3.08 2.98 -6.25
C GLY A 55 2.92 4.08 -5.20
N MET A 56 2.72 5.34 -5.63
CA MET A 56 2.39 6.44 -4.72
C MET A 56 1.05 6.24 -4.00
N GLY A 57 0.02 5.74 -4.69
CA GLY A 57 -1.28 5.46 -4.12
C GLY A 57 -1.22 4.42 -2.99
N TYR A 58 -0.44 3.35 -3.19
CA TYR A 58 -0.16 2.38 -2.14
C TYR A 58 0.51 2.99 -0.92
N MET A 59 1.57 3.80 -1.13
CA MET A 59 2.27 4.46 -0.02
C MET A 59 1.36 5.45 0.71
N ALA A 60 0.52 6.20 0.00
CA ALA A 60 -0.42 7.13 0.60
C ALA A 60 -1.44 6.39 1.49
N LEU A 61 -2.04 5.32 0.99
CA LEU A 61 -2.97 4.50 1.76
C LEU A 61 -2.29 3.86 2.99
N LEU A 62 -1.06 3.36 2.83
CA LEU A 62 -0.28 2.79 3.92
C LEU A 62 0.00 3.82 5.03
N LEU A 63 0.43 5.02 4.63
CA LEU A 63 0.71 6.13 5.53
C LEU A 63 -0.55 6.49 6.32
N VAL A 64 -1.68 6.64 5.65
CA VAL A 64 -2.96 6.94 6.31
C VAL A 64 -3.38 5.83 7.26
N LEU A 65 -3.15 4.56 6.90
CA LEU A 65 -3.64 3.42 7.67
C LEU A 65 -2.86 3.16 8.96
N TYR A 66 -1.53 3.33 8.95
CA TYR A 66 -0.67 2.93 10.08
C TYR A 66 0.14 4.07 10.69
N PHE A 67 0.28 5.21 10.00
CA PHE A 67 1.16 6.29 10.44
C PHE A 67 0.41 7.60 10.74
N VAL A 68 -0.86 7.71 10.35
CA VAL A 68 -1.70 8.86 10.68
C VAL A 68 -2.48 8.58 12.00
N PRO A 69 -2.35 9.45 13.01
CA PRO A 69 -2.77 9.26 14.40
C PRO A 69 -4.14 9.88 14.69
N LEU A 70 -5.03 9.90 13.72
CA LEU A 70 -6.32 10.53 13.96
C LEU A 70 -7.17 9.50 14.70
N ALA A 71 -7.47 9.74 15.98
CA ALA A 71 -8.46 8.97 16.71
C ALA A 71 -9.80 8.91 15.94
N GLU A 72 -10.07 9.95 15.16
CA GLU A 72 -11.18 10.06 14.21
C GLU A 72 -11.05 9.13 13.00
N LEU A 73 -9.86 8.68 12.61
CA LEU A 73 -9.63 7.67 11.57
C LEU A 73 -9.84 6.24 12.07
N ALA A 74 -9.84 6.00 13.39
CA ALA A 74 -10.05 4.66 13.93
C ALA A 74 -11.40 4.06 13.48
N ARG A 75 -12.47 4.88 13.45
CA ARG A 75 -13.79 4.48 12.92
C ARG A 75 -13.81 4.25 11.41
N TYR A 76 -12.83 4.79 10.69
CA TYR A 76 -12.70 4.64 9.23
C TYR A 76 -11.72 3.54 8.83
N ARG A 77 -11.06 2.86 9.79
CA ARG A 77 -10.14 1.77 9.46
C ARG A 77 -10.78 0.73 8.54
N PRO A 78 -11.98 0.17 8.80
CA PRO A 78 -12.57 -0.80 7.87
C PRO A 78 -12.74 -0.26 6.43
N TRP A 79 -13.05 1.04 6.29
CA TRP A 79 -13.14 1.70 5.00
C TRP A 79 -11.78 1.87 4.33
N LEU A 80 -10.72 2.16 5.08
CA LEU A 80 -9.36 2.24 4.54
C LEU A 80 -8.83 0.87 4.12
N TYR A 81 -9.13 -0.19 4.87
CA TYR A 81 -8.84 -1.58 4.46
C TYR A 81 -9.60 -1.91 3.18
N GLY A 82 -10.90 -1.60 3.13
CA GLY A 82 -11.72 -1.77 1.92
C GLY A 82 -11.18 -0.98 0.72
N ALA A 83 -10.72 0.25 0.93
CA ALA A 83 -10.10 1.06 -0.11
C ALA A 83 -8.80 0.43 -0.62
N LEU A 84 -7.93 -0.05 0.28
CA LEU A 84 -6.69 -0.72 -0.10
C LEU A 84 -6.94 -2.06 -0.82
N ILE A 85 -7.96 -2.82 -0.41
CA ILE A 85 -8.41 -4.03 -1.11
C ILE A 85 -8.90 -3.67 -2.51
N ALA A 86 -9.84 -2.73 -2.63
CA ALA A 86 -10.40 -2.33 -3.92
C ALA A 86 -9.31 -1.79 -4.87
N TYR A 87 -8.40 -0.97 -4.34
CA TYR A 87 -7.24 -0.47 -5.08
C TYR A 87 -6.40 -1.62 -5.62
N THR A 88 -6.09 -2.61 -4.77
CA THR A 88 -5.31 -3.79 -5.15
C THR A 88 -6.03 -4.69 -6.15
N VAL A 89 -7.35 -4.82 -6.06
CA VAL A 89 -8.12 -5.55 -7.08
C VAL A 89 -8.02 -4.83 -8.43
N VAL A 90 -8.14 -3.51 -8.44
CA VAL A 90 -7.99 -2.72 -9.68
C VAL A 90 -6.59 -2.89 -10.28
N THR A 91 -5.52 -2.91 -9.47
CA THR A 91 -4.16 -3.12 -10.00
C THR A 91 -3.95 -4.51 -10.59
N ILE A 92 -4.57 -5.55 -10.01
CA ILE A 92 -4.55 -6.91 -10.56
C ILE A 92 -5.29 -6.95 -11.90
N VAL A 93 -6.51 -6.40 -11.96
CA VAL A 93 -7.33 -6.42 -13.18
C VAL A 93 -6.62 -5.66 -14.31
N LEU A 94 -6.20 -4.43 -14.06
CA LEU A 94 -5.53 -3.61 -15.07
C LEU A 94 -4.23 -4.23 -15.59
N TYR A 95 -3.53 -5.00 -14.74
CA TYR A 95 -2.35 -5.73 -15.20
C TYR A 95 -2.68 -6.75 -16.28
N PHE A 96 -3.71 -7.57 -16.10
CA PHE A 96 -4.10 -8.57 -17.09
C PHE A 96 -4.74 -7.97 -18.34
N GLU A 97 -5.31 -6.76 -18.24
CA GLU A 97 -5.74 -5.98 -19.41
C GLU A 97 -4.55 -5.50 -20.25
N VAL A 98 -3.49 -5.00 -19.62
CA VAL A 98 -2.28 -4.51 -20.32
C VAL A 98 -1.35 -5.65 -20.75
N HIS A 99 -1.28 -6.72 -19.96
CA HIS A 99 -0.49 -7.92 -20.20
C HIS A 99 -1.42 -9.13 -20.30
N PRO A 100 -2.12 -9.34 -21.43
CA PRO A 100 -2.97 -10.50 -21.61
C PRO A 100 -2.19 -11.79 -21.33
N TRP A 101 -2.73 -12.64 -20.45
CA TRP A 101 -2.08 -13.87 -19.96
C TRP A 101 -0.76 -13.67 -19.20
N GLY A 102 -0.48 -12.45 -18.72
CA GLY A 102 0.76 -12.11 -18.00
C GLY A 102 2.00 -12.13 -18.89
N LEU A 103 1.85 -11.78 -20.16
CA LEU A 103 2.92 -11.74 -21.15
C LEU A 103 3.35 -10.30 -21.46
N GLN A 104 4.66 -10.06 -21.53
CA GLN A 104 5.26 -8.82 -22.03
C GLN A 104 6.03 -9.10 -23.32
N VAL A 105 5.59 -8.49 -24.44
CA VAL A 105 6.26 -8.55 -25.77
C VAL A 105 6.60 -9.98 -26.25
N ARG A 106 5.88 -11.01 -25.76
CA ARG A 106 6.02 -12.47 -26.02
C ARG A 106 6.87 -13.30 -25.03
N SER A 107 7.25 -12.75 -23.89
CA SER A 107 7.81 -13.52 -22.77
C SER A 107 6.94 -13.40 -21.52
N LEU A 108 7.03 -14.38 -20.61
CA LEU A 108 6.41 -14.28 -19.29
C LEU A 108 6.97 -13.08 -18.54
N ASP A 109 6.09 -12.19 -18.10
CA ASP A 109 6.45 -11.11 -17.19
C ASP A 109 6.53 -11.67 -15.76
N MET A 110 7.69 -12.24 -15.43
CA MET A 110 7.92 -12.85 -14.13
C MET A 110 7.74 -11.87 -12.97
N LEU A 111 8.15 -10.62 -13.15
CA LEU A 111 8.03 -9.60 -12.11
C LEU A 111 6.55 -9.28 -11.85
N GLY A 112 5.77 -9.06 -12.91
CA GLY A 112 4.32 -8.84 -12.80
C GLY A 112 3.62 -10.00 -12.09
N TRP A 113 3.89 -11.25 -12.50
CA TRP A 113 3.31 -12.43 -11.82
C TRP A 113 3.63 -12.50 -10.33
N VAL A 114 4.89 -12.28 -9.95
CA VAL A 114 5.31 -12.27 -8.54
C VAL A 114 4.57 -11.15 -7.78
N THR A 115 4.51 -9.94 -8.35
CA THR A 115 3.78 -8.83 -7.73
C THR A 115 2.29 -9.13 -7.59
N LYS A 116 1.65 -9.80 -8.56
CA LYS A 116 0.24 -10.20 -8.44
C LYS A 116 0.01 -11.27 -7.38
N GLY A 117 0.95 -12.20 -7.22
CA GLY A 117 0.94 -13.13 -6.08
C GLY A 117 0.99 -12.39 -4.74
N VAL A 118 1.88 -11.40 -4.61
CA VAL A 118 2.00 -10.58 -3.39
C VAL A 118 0.74 -9.75 -3.13
N GLU A 119 0.14 -9.17 -4.18
CA GLU A 119 -1.12 -8.42 -4.09
C GLU A 119 -2.29 -9.31 -3.63
N VAL A 120 -2.36 -10.56 -4.09
CA VAL A 120 -3.38 -11.52 -3.63
C VAL A 120 -3.16 -11.87 -2.14
N ILE A 121 -1.91 -12.10 -1.72
CA ILE A 121 -1.60 -12.34 -0.31
C ILE A 121 -1.95 -11.11 0.54
N LEU A 122 -1.69 -9.90 0.04
CA LEU A 122 -2.07 -8.64 0.69
C LEU A 122 -3.58 -8.56 0.91
N ILE A 123 -4.40 -8.87 -0.10
CA ILE A 123 -5.86 -8.90 0.04
C ILE A 123 -6.26 -9.88 1.15
N GLY A 124 -5.70 -11.10 1.15
CA GLY A 124 -5.95 -12.08 2.20
C GLY A 124 -5.58 -11.58 3.59
N ALA A 125 -4.40 -10.96 3.74
CA ALA A 125 -3.94 -10.40 5.01
C ALA A 125 -4.84 -9.26 5.51
N LEU A 126 -5.32 -8.38 4.61
CA LEU A 126 -6.25 -7.30 4.94
C LEU A 126 -7.60 -7.84 5.39
N LEU A 127 -8.12 -8.88 4.73
CA LEU A 127 -9.38 -9.52 5.12
C LEU A 127 -9.30 -10.21 6.49
N LEU A 128 -8.13 -10.74 6.86
CA LEU A 128 -7.90 -11.36 8.17
C LEU A 128 -7.68 -10.36 9.31
N ASP A 129 -7.27 -9.12 9.01
CA ASP A 129 -7.00 -8.08 10.00
C ASP A 129 -8.17 -7.09 10.18
N LEU A 130 -9.21 -7.17 9.33
CA LEU A 130 -10.50 -6.47 9.47
C LEU A 130 -11.19 -6.83 10.80
#